data_AF-V6TYM1-F1
#
_entry.id   AF-V6TYM1-F1
#
_cell.length_a   1.000
_cell.length_b   1.000
_cell.length_c   1.000
_cell.angle_alpha   90.00
_cell.angle_beta   90.00
_cell.angle_gamma   90.00
#
_symmetry.space_group_name_H-M   'P 1'
#
loop_
_entity.id
_entity.type
_entity.pdbx_description
1 polymer ?
#
loop_
_entity_poly.entity_id
_entity_poly.type
_entity_poly.pdbx_seq_one_letter_code
_entity_poly.pdbx_strand_id
1 'polypeptide(L)'
;VLSKSDGSTAGTCIPECTGRYAENCEKDMCTAVLGGSKYCSKCKSGFVPVDGLCVSATARAPNGCTPGTDGTCSACKDAYFKESGGCYKAGAFPGNAICTTATGGSCTMCVSSGQNPQGQSCPTCPVGCSKCSGNSGSETCSECLAGYYKSGTSCVKCNTNDGSITGVENCVSCAAPTNNQGSVTCYVTQSPTVDPADPSVNKSGLSSGAIAGISVAVIAVVGGLVGFLCWWFICRGKA
;
A
#
# COMPACT_ATOMS: atom_id res chain seq x y z
N VAL A 1 -6.07 5.32 3.76
CA VAL A 1 -4.63 5.71 3.80
C VAL A 1 -3.87 4.90 4.84
N LEU A 2 -2.59 4.58 4.63
CA LEU A 2 -1.73 3.96 5.65
C LEU A 2 -1.23 5.03 6.63
N SER A 3 -1.65 4.94 7.89
CA SER A 3 -1.19 5.78 9.00
C SER A 3 -0.02 5.10 9.71
N LYS A 4 1.17 5.68 9.59
CA LYS A 4 2.40 5.19 10.23
C LYS A 4 2.82 6.15 11.36
N SER A 5 3.21 5.59 12.49
CA SER A 5 3.86 6.35 13.58
C SER A 5 5.37 6.37 13.38
N ASP A 6 6.02 7.44 13.83
CA ASP A 6 7.48 7.59 13.72
C ASP A 6 8.17 6.41 14.41
N GLY A 7 9.01 5.68 13.66
CA GLY A 7 9.76 4.51 14.16
C GLY A 7 9.16 3.13 13.88
N SER A 8 7.93 3.02 13.36
CA SER A 8 7.33 1.71 13.02
C SER A 8 7.58 1.29 11.57
N THR A 9 7.86 0.03 11.27
CA THR A 9 7.92 -0.50 9.89
C THR A 9 6.53 -0.79 9.30
N ALA A 10 5.49 -0.80 10.13
CA ALA A 10 4.09 -1.03 9.74
C ALA A 10 3.16 0.11 10.19
N GLY A 11 2.02 0.27 9.51
CA GLY A 11 1.00 1.26 9.85
C GLY A 11 -0.41 0.66 9.81
N THR A 12 -1.39 1.39 10.32
CA THR A 12 -2.81 0.99 10.26
C THR A 12 -3.49 1.63 9.05
N CYS A 13 -4.43 0.91 8.43
CA CYS A 13 -5.30 1.53 7.43
C CYS A 13 -6.37 2.36 8.14
N ILE A 14 -6.42 3.66 7.83
CA ILE A 14 -7.46 4.57 8.33
C ILE A 14 -8.26 5.16 7.16
N PRO A 15 -9.49 5.65 7.41
CA PRO A 15 -10.26 6.37 6.40
C PRO A 15 -9.46 7.55 5.82
N GLU A 16 -9.67 7.83 4.54
CA GLU A 16 -9.03 8.94 3.84
C GLU A 16 -9.35 10.28 4.52
N CYS A 17 -8.36 11.16 4.58
CA CYS A 17 -8.54 12.51 5.13
C CYS A 17 -9.24 12.52 6.49
N THR A 18 -8.72 11.71 7.42
CA THR A 18 -9.13 11.69 8.83
C THR A 18 -7.92 11.82 9.74
N GLY A 19 -8.16 12.21 11.00
CA GLY A 19 -7.11 12.46 11.99
C GLY A 19 -6.03 13.40 11.46
N ARG A 20 -4.76 13.04 11.66
CA ARG A 20 -3.60 13.82 11.20
C ARG A 20 -3.57 14.14 9.69
N TYR A 21 -4.25 13.35 8.85
CA TYR A 21 -4.32 13.58 7.40
C TYR A 21 -5.38 14.60 7.00
N ALA A 22 -6.23 15.03 7.94
CA ALA A 22 -7.15 16.16 7.78
C ALA A 22 -6.70 17.41 8.54
N GLU A 23 -5.80 17.26 9.51
CA GLU A 23 -5.25 18.39 10.27
C GLU A 23 -4.62 19.41 9.33
N ASN A 24 -5.04 20.67 9.47
CA ASN A 24 -4.62 21.79 8.63
C ASN A 24 -4.86 21.61 7.12
N CYS A 25 -5.63 20.61 6.71
CA CYS A 25 -6.08 20.52 5.32
C CYS A 25 -7.12 21.60 5.05
N GLU A 26 -7.01 22.25 3.89
CA GLU A 26 -7.98 23.26 3.47
C GLU A 26 -9.32 22.59 3.15
N LYS A 27 -10.43 23.31 3.33
CA LYS A 27 -11.76 22.74 3.13
C LYS A 27 -11.91 22.22 1.69
N ASP A 28 -12.45 21.01 1.57
CA ASP A 28 -12.72 20.31 0.31
C ASP A 28 -11.45 19.99 -0.53
N MET A 29 -10.25 20.08 0.07
CA MET A 29 -8.96 19.79 -0.59
C MET A 29 -8.45 18.36 -0.33
N CYS A 30 -9.34 17.44 0.01
CA CYS A 30 -9.07 16.00 0.02
C CYS A 30 -9.16 15.44 -1.42
N THR A 31 -8.25 15.86 -2.29
CA THR A 31 -8.37 15.61 -3.74
C THR A 31 -7.14 14.97 -4.38
N ALA A 32 -5.98 14.93 -3.70
CA ALA A 32 -4.79 14.28 -4.23
C ALA A 32 -4.97 12.76 -4.20
N VAL A 33 -4.92 12.09 -5.35
CA VAL A 33 -5.12 10.63 -5.45
C VAL A 33 -3.78 9.92 -5.64
N LEU A 34 -3.37 9.14 -4.64
CA LEU A 34 -2.16 8.31 -4.70
C LEU A 34 -2.53 6.87 -4.38
N GLY A 35 -2.28 5.96 -5.34
CA GLY A 35 -2.54 4.52 -5.14
C GLY A 35 -4.00 4.19 -4.84
N GLY A 36 -4.93 4.98 -5.38
CA GLY A 36 -6.37 4.84 -5.12
C GLY A 36 -6.84 5.39 -3.76
N SER A 37 -5.95 6.00 -2.96
CA SER A 37 -6.33 6.72 -1.74
C SER A 37 -6.28 8.23 -1.93
N LYS A 38 -7.19 8.97 -1.28
CA LYS A 38 -7.19 10.44 -1.25
C LYS A 38 -6.39 11.02 -0.08
N TYR A 39 -5.71 12.13 -0.37
CA TYR A 39 -4.89 12.91 0.54
C TYR A 39 -5.16 14.40 0.38
N CYS A 40 -4.66 15.20 1.33
CA CYS A 40 -4.72 16.64 1.23
C CYS A 40 -3.83 17.16 0.08
N SER A 41 -4.43 17.85 -0.89
CA SER A 41 -3.73 18.49 -2.03
C SER A 41 -3.32 19.93 -1.74
N LYS A 42 -3.96 20.56 -0.76
CA LYS A 42 -3.73 21.96 -0.37
C LYS A 42 -4.02 22.17 1.10
N CYS A 43 -3.08 22.79 1.80
CA CYS A 43 -3.17 23.06 3.22
C CYS A 43 -3.62 24.50 3.51
N LYS A 44 -4.04 24.74 4.75
CA LYS A 44 -4.31 26.08 5.26
C LYS A 44 -3.05 26.94 5.24
N SER A 45 -3.24 28.26 5.30
CA SER A 45 -2.13 29.22 5.39
C SER A 45 -1.16 28.87 6.52
N GLY A 46 0.14 28.94 6.22
CA GLY A 46 1.22 28.54 7.14
C GLY A 46 1.63 27.06 7.04
N PHE A 47 0.95 26.26 6.22
CA PHE A 47 1.22 24.83 6.04
C PHE A 47 1.36 24.45 4.56
N VAL A 48 2.03 23.33 4.31
CA VAL A 48 2.21 22.74 2.96
C VAL A 48 2.10 21.21 2.98
N PRO A 49 1.59 20.59 1.90
CA PRO A 49 1.37 19.15 1.84
C PRO A 49 2.66 18.38 1.55
N VAL A 50 3.09 17.56 2.51
CA VAL A 50 4.23 16.64 2.40
C VAL A 50 3.78 15.24 2.82
N ASP A 51 3.99 14.25 1.96
CA ASP A 51 3.55 12.85 2.18
C ASP A 51 2.07 12.73 2.57
N GLY A 52 1.24 13.66 2.06
CA GLY A 52 -0.21 13.72 2.31
C GLY A 52 -0.61 14.35 3.65
N LEU A 53 0.36 14.88 4.41
CA LEU A 53 0.16 15.62 5.66
C LEU A 53 0.44 17.11 5.47
N CYS A 54 -0.31 17.95 6.18
CA CYS A 54 -0.03 19.39 6.21
C CYS A 54 1.01 19.71 7.29
N VAL A 55 2.24 19.99 6.86
CA VAL A 55 3.36 20.33 7.74
C VAL A 55 3.63 21.84 7.73
N SER A 56 4.20 22.38 8.80
CA SER A 56 4.50 23.81 8.90
C SER A 56 5.46 24.27 7.79
N ALA A 57 5.08 25.35 7.09
CA ALA A 57 5.88 25.96 6.03
C ALA A 57 7.14 26.67 6.56
N THR A 58 7.19 27.01 7.85
CA THR A 58 8.31 27.71 8.50
C THR A 58 9.30 26.77 9.18
N ALA A 59 9.05 25.46 9.15
CA ALA A 59 10.01 24.48 9.63
C ALA A 59 11.32 24.58 8.83
N ARG A 60 12.47 24.40 9.51
CA ARG A 60 13.82 24.61 8.96
C ARG A 60 14.14 23.78 7.70
N ALA A 61 13.33 22.77 7.39
CA ALA A 61 13.13 22.21 6.07
C ALA A 61 11.77 21.48 6.07
N PRO A 62 10.73 21.96 5.35
CA PRO A 62 9.61 21.09 5.05
C PRO A 62 10.19 19.96 4.19
N ASN A 63 10.14 18.72 4.69
CA ASN A 63 10.79 17.57 4.09
C ASN A 63 10.50 17.52 2.57
N GLY A 64 11.52 17.73 1.74
CA GLY A 64 11.37 17.63 0.29
C GLY A 64 10.53 18.71 -0.40
N CYS A 65 10.05 19.75 0.28
CA CYS A 65 9.15 20.77 -0.27
C CYS A 65 9.71 22.20 -0.15
N THR A 66 9.59 22.96 -1.23
CA THR A 66 9.72 24.43 -1.22
C THR A 66 8.31 25.00 -1.07
N PRO A 67 8.01 25.73 0.02
CA PRO A 67 6.67 26.24 0.25
C PRO A 67 6.20 27.21 -0.84
N GLY A 68 4.94 27.09 -1.25
CA GLY A 68 4.22 28.09 -2.02
C GLY A 68 3.49 29.10 -1.11
N THR A 69 2.86 30.10 -1.71
CA THR A 69 2.06 31.11 -0.99
C THR A 69 0.58 30.72 -0.87
N ASP A 70 0.17 29.65 -1.55
CA ASP A 70 -1.21 29.19 -1.67
C ASP A 70 -1.49 27.93 -0.84
N GLY A 71 -0.61 27.55 0.08
CA GLY A 71 -0.76 26.33 0.87
C GLY A 71 -0.42 25.05 0.11
N THR A 72 0.31 25.16 -1.02
CA THR A 72 0.88 24.04 -1.77
C THR A 72 2.40 24.08 -1.76
N CYS A 73 3.05 23.04 -2.29
CA CYS A 73 4.47 23.05 -2.57
C CYS A 73 4.74 23.66 -3.96
N SER A 74 5.51 24.75 -4.00
CA SER A 74 5.90 25.40 -5.27
C SER A 74 6.88 24.52 -6.07
N ALA A 75 7.81 23.87 -5.37
CA ALA A 75 8.71 22.86 -5.92
C ALA A 75 8.96 21.75 -4.90
N CYS A 76 9.42 20.60 -5.40
CA CYS A 76 9.94 19.51 -4.57
C CYS A 76 11.45 19.38 -4.76
N LYS A 77 12.12 18.66 -3.88
CA LYS A 77 13.57 18.44 -3.94
C LYS A 77 13.95 17.02 -3.51
N ASP A 78 15.23 16.70 -3.66
CA ASP A 78 15.80 15.42 -3.22
C ASP A 78 15.07 14.22 -3.86
N ALA A 79 14.73 13.21 -3.05
CA ALA A 79 13.99 12.02 -3.45
C ALA A 79 12.45 12.20 -3.41
N TYR A 80 11.97 13.44 -3.36
CA TYR A 80 10.54 13.75 -3.45
C TYR A 80 10.16 14.11 -4.88
N PHE A 81 8.91 13.88 -5.25
CA PHE A 81 8.34 14.33 -6.51
C PHE A 81 7.07 15.15 -6.27
N LYS A 82 6.81 16.10 -7.17
CA LYS A 82 5.61 16.92 -7.15
C LYS A 82 4.43 16.16 -7.73
N GLU A 83 3.33 16.12 -7.00
CA GLU A 83 2.07 15.53 -7.46
C GLU A 83 0.91 16.28 -6.80
N SER A 84 -0.16 16.59 -7.54
CA SER A 84 -1.40 17.16 -6.98
C SER A 84 -1.22 18.28 -5.93
N GLY A 85 -0.24 19.17 -6.10
CA GLY A 85 0.06 20.29 -5.17
C GLY A 85 0.99 19.97 -3.99
N GLY A 86 1.32 18.71 -3.74
CA GLY A 86 2.22 18.28 -2.67
C GLY A 86 3.51 17.64 -3.13
N CYS A 87 4.40 17.39 -2.16
CA CYS A 87 5.63 16.63 -2.36
C CYS A 87 5.53 15.27 -1.68
N TYR A 88 5.81 14.21 -2.44
CA TYR A 88 5.73 12.83 -1.95
C TYR A 88 7.05 12.11 -2.13
N LYS A 89 7.48 11.36 -1.12
CA LYS A 89 8.74 10.63 -1.17
C LYS A 89 8.61 9.41 -2.09
N ALA A 90 9.48 9.31 -3.09
CA ALA A 90 9.56 8.10 -3.92
C ALA A 90 10.00 6.89 -3.08
N GLY A 91 9.46 5.71 -3.37
CA GLY A 91 9.79 4.48 -2.65
C GLY A 91 9.29 4.40 -1.20
N ALA A 92 8.62 5.43 -0.68
CA ALA A 92 7.92 5.40 0.61
C ALA A 92 6.44 5.79 0.46
N PHE A 93 5.58 5.26 1.33
CA PHE A 93 4.15 5.58 1.28
C PHE A 93 3.89 7.04 1.69
N PRO A 94 3.01 7.77 0.98
CA PRO A 94 2.17 7.31 -0.16
C PRO A 94 2.81 7.48 -1.54
N GLY A 95 3.97 8.13 -1.65
CA GLY A 95 4.62 8.42 -2.94
C GLY A 95 5.02 7.17 -3.74
N ASN A 96 5.32 6.06 -3.08
CA ASN A 96 5.64 4.77 -3.72
C ASN A 96 4.47 4.15 -4.50
N ALA A 97 3.27 4.70 -4.39
CA ALA A 97 2.16 4.29 -5.23
C ALA A 97 2.22 4.88 -6.65
N ILE A 98 3.01 5.94 -6.85
CA ILE A 98 3.15 6.63 -8.14
C ILE A 98 4.58 6.52 -8.65
N CYS A 99 5.56 6.70 -7.76
CA CYS A 99 6.95 6.84 -8.13
C CYS A 99 7.87 5.90 -7.35
N THR A 100 8.65 5.11 -8.09
CA THR A 100 9.69 4.24 -7.52
C THR A 100 10.95 5.03 -7.20
N THR A 101 11.33 5.94 -8.09
CA THR A 101 12.56 6.75 -7.97
C THR A 101 12.28 8.19 -8.37
N ALA A 102 12.69 9.15 -7.53
CA ALA A 102 12.61 10.57 -7.84
C ALA A 102 13.97 11.24 -7.62
N THR A 103 14.24 12.26 -8.43
CA THR A 103 15.47 13.04 -8.38
C THR A 103 15.14 14.51 -8.60
N GLY A 104 15.63 15.37 -7.71
CA GLY A 104 15.54 16.82 -7.88
C GLY A 104 14.11 17.35 -7.89
N GLY A 105 13.18 16.68 -7.21
CA GLY A 105 11.78 17.11 -7.16
C GLY A 105 10.86 16.48 -8.20
N SER A 106 11.38 15.58 -9.05
CA SER A 106 10.63 14.98 -10.16
C SER A 106 10.72 13.47 -10.15
N CYS A 107 9.64 12.80 -10.53
CA CYS A 107 9.65 11.35 -10.70
C CYS A 107 10.48 10.97 -11.93
N THR A 108 11.38 10.00 -11.77
CA THR A 108 12.23 9.47 -12.85
C THR A 108 11.93 8.01 -13.18
N MET A 109 11.05 7.36 -12.40
CA MET A 109 10.58 6.01 -12.66
C MET A 109 9.18 5.81 -12.09
N CYS A 110 8.18 5.75 -12.98
CA CYS A 110 6.79 5.55 -12.62
C CYS A 110 6.51 4.10 -12.22
N VAL A 111 5.66 3.91 -11.21
CA VAL A 111 5.19 2.59 -10.80
C VAL A 111 4.30 1.97 -11.86
N SER A 112 3.42 2.78 -12.47
CA SER A 112 2.40 2.33 -13.42
C SER A 112 2.98 1.67 -14.66
N SER A 113 4.06 2.22 -15.21
CA SER A 113 4.69 1.76 -16.46
C SER A 113 6.08 1.16 -16.28
N GLY A 114 6.74 1.39 -15.14
CA GLY A 114 8.17 1.09 -14.97
C GLY A 114 9.09 1.96 -15.82
N GLN A 115 8.60 3.09 -16.35
CA GLN A 115 9.33 3.97 -17.27
C GLN A 115 9.57 5.36 -16.66
N ASN A 116 10.56 6.07 -17.20
CA ASN A 116 10.79 7.47 -16.88
C ASN A 116 9.71 8.34 -17.56
N PRO A 117 8.99 9.22 -16.84
CA PRO A 117 7.98 10.08 -17.45
C PRO A 117 8.58 11.27 -18.22
N GLN A 118 9.92 11.38 -18.32
CA GLN A 118 10.64 12.40 -19.09
C GLN A 118 10.23 13.84 -18.71
N GLY A 119 10.05 14.07 -17.40
CA GLY A 119 9.63 15.37 -16.86
C GLY A 119 8.12 15.60 -16.88
N GLN A 120 7.32 14.65 -17.36
CA GLN A 120 5.85 14.68 -17.27
C GLN A 120 5.37 14.00 -15.98
N SER A 121 4.06 14.06 -15.72
CA SER A 121 3.41 13.25 -14.70
C SER A 121 3.39 11.77 -15.10
N CYS A 122 3.40 10.88 -14.11
CA CYS A 122 3.25 9.45 -14.36
C CYS A 122 1.87 9.14 -14.95
N PRO A 123 1.78 8.19 -15.91
CA PRO A 123 0.51 7.84 -16.52
C PRO A 123 -0.42 7.22 -15.48
N THR A 124 -1.69 7.60 -15.54
CA THR A 124 -2.76 7.05 -14.71
C THR A 124 -3.23 5.73 -15.29
N CYS A 125 -3.36 4.70 -14.44
CA CYS A 125 -3.94 3.42 -14.85
C CYS A 125 -5.47 3.41 -14.67
N PRO A 126 -6.18 2.48 -15.34
CA PRO A 126 -7.60 2.25 -15.09
C PRO A 126 -7.91 2.03 -13.61
N VAL A 127 -9.16 2.26 -13.21
CA VAL A 127 -9.61 2.10 -11.82
C VAL A 127 -9.24 0.71 -11.28
N GLY A 128 -8.68 0.68 -10.06
CA GLY A 128 -8.26 -0.56 -9.42
C GLY A 128 -6.95 -1.16 -9.93
N CYS A 129 -6.29 -0.53 -10.91
CA CYS A 129 -5.03 -1.00 -11.48
C CYS A 129 -3.81 -0.25 -10.92
N SER A 130 -2.78 -0.97 -10.49
CA SER A 130 -1.51 -0.38 -10.03
C SER A 130 -0.45 -0.33 -11.11
N LYS A 131 -0.45 -1.29 -12.04
CA LYS A 131 0.44 -1.33 -13.20
C LYS A 131 -0.33 -1.65 -14.47
N CYS A 132 -0.14 -0.81 -15.48
CA CYS A 132 -0.85 -0.90 -16.74
C CYS A 132 0.08 -0.72 -17.93
N SER A 133 -0.34 -1.28 -19.06
CA SER A 133 0.35 -1.15 -20.34
C SER A 133 -0.65 -0.96 -21.47
N GLY A 134 -0.24 -0.27 -22.52
CA GLY A 134 -1.12 0.08 -23.65
C GLY A 134 -1.42 1.57 -23.73
N ASN A 135 -2.26 1.94 -24.69
CA ASN A 135 -2.66 3.32 -24.94
C ASN A 135 -4.01 3.63 -24.30
N SER A 136 -4.32 4.92 -24.16
CA SER A 136 -5.60 5.42 -23.65
C SER A 136 -6.80 4.77 -24.35
N GLY A 137 -7.60 4.02 -23.59
CA GLY A 137 -8.77 3.29 -24.06
C GLY A 137 -8.52 1.81 -24.39
N SER A 138 -7.28 1.34 -24.32
CA SER A 138 -6.90 -0.07 -24.52
C SER A 138 -5.91 -0.58 -23.46
N GLU A 139 -5.84 0.09 -22.31
CA GLU A 139 -4.91 -0.29 -21.26
C GLU A 139 -5.26 -1.66 -20.68
N THR A 140 -4.24 -2.51 -20.58
CA THR A 140 -4.31 -3.78 -19.88
C THR A 140 -3.65 -3.62 -18.52
N CYS A 141 -4.27 -4.21 -17.50
CA CYS A 141 -3.76 -4.19 -16.16
C CYS A 141 -2.97 -5.46 -15.85
N SER A 142 -1.71 -5.30 -15.43
CA SER A 142 -0.86 -6.41 -15.02
C SER A 142 -0.98 -6.70 -13.52
N GLU A 143 -1.14 -5.67 -12.70
CA GLU A 143 -1.26 -5.75 -11.24
C GLU A 143 -2.40 -4.87 -10.73
N CYS A 144 -3.21 -5.42 -9.82
CA CYS A 144 -4.33 -4.70 -9.20
C CYS A 144 -3.94 -4.04 -7.88
N LEU A 145 -4.61 -2.94 -7.55
CA LEU A 145 -4.58 -2.33 -6.23
C LEU A 145 -5.24 -3.25 -5.20
N ALA A 146 -4.88 -3.09 -3.93
CA ALA A 146 -5.57 -3.76 -2.84
C ALA A 146 -7.08 -3.45 -2.86
N GLY A 147 -7.90 -4.45 -2.55
CA GLY A 147 -9.35 -4.37 -2.69
C GLY A 147 -9.88 -4.69 -4.09
N TYR A 148 -9.00 -5.05 -5.02
CA TYR A 148 -9.36 -5.55 -6.34
C TYR A 148 -8.67 -6.88 -6.64
N TYR A 149 -9.37 -7.78 -7.31
CA TYR A 149 -8.81 -9.00 -7.90
C TYR A 149 -8.67 -8.83 -9.42
N LYS A 150 -7.71 -9.56 -10.00
CA LYS A 150 -7.50 -9.57 -11.44
C LYS A 150 -8.52 -10.49 -12.11
N SER A 151 -9.22 -9.97 -13.12
CA SER A 151 -10.08 -10.74 -14.01
C SER A 151 -9.70 -10.42 -15.45
N GLY A 152 -9.07 -11.40 -16.12
CA GLY A 152 -8.47 -11.17 -17.44
C GLY A 152 -7.40 -10.06 -17.42
N THR A 153 -7.67 -8.99 -18.15
CA THR A 153 -6.80 -7.79 -18.26
C THR A 153 -7.30 -6.61 -17.41
N SER A 154 -8.31 -6.80 -16.58
CA SER A 154 -8.92 -5.76 -15.76
C SER A 154 -8.91 -6.12 -14.27
N CYS A 155 -9.17 -5.13 -13.44
CA CYS A 155 -9.26 -5.29 -11.99
C CYS A 155 -10.70 -5.05 -11.53
N VAL A 156 -11.24 -5.98 -10.75
CA VAL A 156 -12.62 -5.93 -10.25
C VAL A 156 -12.58 -5.89 -8.72
N LYS A 157 -13.49 -5.14 -8.09
CA LYS A 157 -13.53 -5.02 -6.64
C LYS A 157 -13.77 -6.37 -5.98
N CYS A 158 -13.12 -6.61 -4.84
CA CYS A 158 -13.22 -7.86 -4.08
C CYS A 158 -14.65 -8.24 -3.66
N ASN A 159 -15.58 -7.29 -3.60
CA ASN A 159 -16.98 -7.50 -3.24
C ASN A 159 -17.93 -7.54 -4.45
N THR A 160 -17.40 -7.58 -5.67
CA THR A 160 -18.18 -7.58 -6.91
C THR A 160 -17.92 -8.88 -7.66
N ASN A 161 -18.95 -9.41 -8.33
CA ASN A 161 -18.82 -10.60 -9.17
C ASN A 161 -18.37 -10.21 -10.57
N ASP A 162 -17.63 -11.08 -11.24
CA ASP A 162 -17.28 -10.94 -12.65
C ASP A 162 -17.15 -12.31 -13.31
N GLY A 163 -17.99 -12.57 -14.30
CA GLY A 163 -18.09 -13.87 -14.96
C GLY A 163 -18.36 -15.00 -13.97
N SER A 164 -17.39 -15.93 -13.86
CA SER A 164 -17.45 -17.09 -12.95
C SER A 164 -16.77 -16.85 -11.60
N ILE A 165 -16.25 -15.65 -11.36
CA ILE A 165 -15.62 -15.27 -10.09
C ILE A 165 -16.66 -14.55 -9.23
N THR A 166 -16.84 -15.02 -8.00
CA THR A 166 -17.74 -14.40 -7.03
C THR A 166 -16.97 -13.56 -6.02
N GLY A 167 -17.41 -12.31 -5.82
CA GLY A 167 -16.89 -11.42 -4.80
C GLY A 167 -17.38 -11.80 -3.40
N VAL A 168 -16.65 -11.35 -2.39
CA VAL A 168 -16.99 -11.51 -0.97
C VAL A 168 -17.35 -10.15 -0.38
N GLU A 169 -18.54 -10.06 0.20
CA GLU A 169 -19.02 -8.83 0.84
C GLU A 169 -18.07 -8.39 1.98
N ASN A 170 -17.92 -7.08 2.16
CA ASN A 170 -17.03 -6.47 3.16
C ASN A 170 -15.55 -6.87 3.04
N CYS A 171 -15.12 -7.45 1.91
CA CYS A 171 -13.73 -7.80 1.70
C CYS A 171 -12.91 -6.60 1.23
N VAL A 172 -11.88 -6.25 2.02
CA VAL A 172 -10.97 -5.12 1.80
C VAL A 172 -9.74 -5.52 0.99
N SER A 173 -9.35 -6.80 1.03
CA SER A 173 -8.22 -7.33 0.27
C SER A 173 -8.47 -8.79 -0.07
N CYS A 174 -8.26 -9.16 -1.34
CA CYS A 174 -8.53 -10.50 -1.84
C CYS A 174 -7.57 -10.93 -2.93
N ALA A 175 -7.59 -12.23 -3.24
CA ALA A 175 -6.99 -12.80 -4.45
C ALA A 175 -8.03 -13.51 -5.31
N ALA A 176 -7.83 -13.46 -6.63
CA ALA A 176 -8.61 -14.23 -7.58
C ALA A 176 -8.39 -15.74 -7.36
N PRO A 177 -9.41 -16.59 -7.61
CA PRO A 177 -9.25 -18.03 -7.57
C PRO A 177 -8.30 -18.51 -8.69
N THR A 178 -7.53 -19.57 -8.43
CA THR A 178 -6.48 -20.07 -9.34
C THR A 178 -6.99 -20.52 -10.71
N ASN A 179 -8.26 -20.93 -10.80
CA ASN A 179 -8.89 -21.39 -12.04
C ASN A 179 -9.86 -20.35 -12.65
N ASN A 180 -9.81 -19.09 -12.18
CA ASN A 180 -10.75 -18.02 -12.55
C ASN A 180 -12.23 -18.41 -12.37
N GLN A 181 -12.51 -19.30 -11.42
CA GLN A 181 -13.85 -19.81 -11.12
C GLN A 181 -14.00 -19.93 -9.60
N GLY A 182 -15.16 -19.50 -9.09
CA GLY A 182 -15.49 -19.56 -7.67
C GLY A 182 -15.20 -18.27 -6.91
N SER A 183 -15.29 -18.34 -5.58
CA SER A 183 -15.15 -17.18 -4.72
C SER A 183 -13.72 -16.66 -4.66
N VAL A 184 -13.56 -15.34 -4.62
CA VAL A 184 -12.28 -14.72 -4.25
C VAL A 184 -11.88 -15.15 -2.83
N THR A 185 -10.58 -15.30 -2.60
CA THR A 185 -10.06 -15.56 -1.26
C THR A 185 -9.90 -14.23 -0.55
N CYS A 186 -10.70 -13.98 0.49
CA CYS A 186 -10.61 -12.75 1.26
C CYS A 186 -9.55 -12.84 2.37
N TYR A 187 -8.61 -11.90 2.39
CA TYR A 187 -7.56 -11.81 3.40
C TYR A 187 -7.90 -10.86 4.54
N VAL A 188 -8.67 -9.81 4.25
CA VAL A 188 -9.05 -8.78 5.23
C VAL A 188 -10.50 -8.40 5.00
N THR A 189 -11.30 -8.44 6.07
CA THR A 189 -12.68 -7.95 6.06
C THR A 189 -12.79 -6.63 6.84
N GLN A 190 -13.71 -5.77 6.43
CA GLN A 190 -14.20 -4.69 7.27
C GLN A 190 -15.22 -5.29 8.23
N SER A 191 -14.88 -5.41 9.51
CA SER A 191 -15.90 -5.58 10.55
C SER A 191 -16.84 -4.38 10.53
N PRO A 192 -18.15 -4.53 10.80
CA PRO A 192 -19.04 -3.38 10.83
C PRO A 192 -18.58 -2.43 11.95
N THR A 193 -18.49 -1.14 11.61
CA THR A 193 -18.41 0.04 12.49
C THR A 193 -17.68 -0.16 13.83
N VAL A 194 -16.37 0.14 13.85
CA VAL A 194 -15.66 0.37 15.12
C VAL A 194 -16.11 1.73 15.66
N ASP A 195 -16.84 1.69 16.77
CA ASP A 195 -17.16 2.83 17.63
C ASP A 195 -15.84 3.50 18.10
N PRO A 196 -15.63 4.83 17.97
CA PRO A 196 -14.31 5.47 18.13
C PRO A 196 -13.72 5.46 19.56
N ALA A 197 -14.35 4.79 20.52
CA ALA A 197 -14.01 4.87 21.94
C ALA A 197 -13.38 3.61 22.55
N ASP A 198 -13.15 2.53 21.79
CA ASP A 198 -12.64 1.27 22.34
C ASP A 198 -11.18 0.98 21.89
N PRO A 199 -10.21 0.84 22.82
CA PRO A 199 -8.86 0.39 22.47
C PRO A 199 -8.93 -1.04 21.91
N SER A 200 -8.77 -1.12 20.59
CA SER A 200 -8.88 -2.33 19.78
C SER A 200 -8.04 -3.50 20.32
N VAL A 201 -8.70 -4.42 21.01
CA VAL A 201 -8.20 -5.78 21.21
C VAL A 201 -8.48 -6.58 19.94
N ASN A 202 -7.49 -6.63 19.05
CA ASN A 202 -7.52 -7.52 17.88
C ASN A 202 -7.67 -8.98 18.34
N LYS A 203 -8.91 -9.50 18.35
CA LYS A 203 -9.21 -10.91 18.63
C LYS A 203 -9.91 -11.54 17.44
N SER A 204 -9.21 -11.64 16.31
CA SER A 204 -9.48 -12.60 15.23
C SER A 204 -8.27 -12.80 14.31
N GLY A 205 -7.06 -12.73 14.88
CA GLY A 205 -5.93 -13.44 14.28
C GLY A 205 -6.19 -14.94 14.45
N LEU A 206 -5.91 -15.73 13.40
CA LEU A 206 -5.72 -17.19 13.50
C LEU A 206 -5.02 -17.50 14.82
N SER A 207 -5.65 -18.36 15.65
CA SER A 207 -5.16 -18.71 16.98
C SER A 207 -3.63 -18.88 16.93
N SER A 208 -2.91 -18.09 17.72
CA SER A 208 -1.46 -18.22 17.88
C SER A 208 -1.04 -19.65 18.32
N GLY A 209 -2.00 -20.52 18.66
CA GLY A 209 -1.78 -21.96 18.84
C GLY A 209 -1.57 -22.78 17.57
N ALA A 210 -1.99 -22.34 16.37
CA ALA A 210 -1.79 -23.08 15.12
C ALA A 210 -0.41 -22.81 14.47
N ILE A 211 0.13 -21.60 14.64
CA ILE A 211 1.42 -21.21 14.06
C ILE A 211 2.60 -21.66 14.94
N ALA A 212 2.39 -21.82 16.26
CA ALA A 212 3.40 -22.42 17.15
C ALA A 212 3.52 -23.96 17.01
N GLY A 213 2.51 -24.64 16.46
CA GLY A 213 2.54 -26.11 16.30
C GLY A 213 3.38 -26.59 15.09
N ILE A 214 3.38 -25.82 14.00
CA ILE A 214 4.06 -26.23 12.75
C ILE A 214 5.58 -26.07 12.87
N SER A 215 6.07 -25.07 13.61
CA SER A 215 7.51 -24.88 13.82
C SER A 215 8.14 -25.95 14.70
N VAL A 216 7.42 -26.49 15.69
CA VAL A 216 7.96 -27.55 16.57
C VAL A 216 7.95 -28.90 15.86
N ALA A 217 6.94 -29.19 15.04
CA ALA A 217 6.88 -30.44 14.29
C ALA A 217 8.03 -30.57 13.28
N VAL A 218 8.37 -29.48 12.58
CA VAL A 218 9.48 -29.49 11.61
C VAL A 218 10.83 -29.66 12.31
N ILE A 219 11.07 -28.99 13.46
CA ILE A 219 12.32 -29.15 14.21
C ILE A 219 12.45 -30.57 14.80
N ALA A 220 11.35 -31.16 15.28
CA ALA A 220 11.37 -32.54 15.78
C ALA A 220 11.62 -33.56 14.66
N VAL A 221 11.03 -33.36 13.48
CA VAL A 221 11.23 -34.26 12.32
C VAL A 221 12.64 -34.13 11.74
N VAL A 222 13.14 -32.91 11.57
CA VAL A 222 14.51 -32.67 11.06
C VAL A 222 15.55 -33.09 12.09
N GLY A 223 15.35 -32.78 13.38
CA GLY A 223 16.23 -33.20 14.47
C GLY A 223 16.24 -34.72 14.65
N GLY A 224 15.08 -35.38 14.54
CA GLY A 224 14.95 -36.83 14.58
C GLY A 224 15.62 -37.52 13.39
N LEU A 225 15.44 -37.00 12.17
CA LEU A 225 16.08 -37.54 10.97
C LEU A 225 17.61 -37.38 11.02
N VAL A 226 18.11 -36.22 11.40
CA VAL A 226 19.56 -35.96 11.50
C VAL A 226 20.17 -36.80 12.63
N GLY A 227 19.51 -36.88 13.79
CA GLY A 227 19.96 -37.72 14.90
C GLY A 227 19.98 -39.21 14.56
N PHE A 228 18.95 -39.71 13.88
CA PHE A 228 18.90 -41.11 13.42
C PHE A 228 19.96 -41.40 12.37
N LEU A 229 20.21 -40.48 11.42
CA LEU A 229 21.27 -40.65 10.43
C LEU A 229 22.67 -40.61 11.07
N CYS A 230 22.94 -39.69 11.99
CA CYS A 230 24.21 -39.65 12.72
C CYS A 230 24.42 -40.92 13.56
N TRP A 231 23.40 -41.41 14.27
CA TRP A 231 23.49 -42.69 14.98
C TRP A 231 23.74 -43.84 14.00
N TRP A 232 22.97 -43.92 12.91
CA TRP A 232 23.04 -45.02 11.95
C TRP A 232 24.42 -45.08 11.28
N PHE A 233 25.01 -43.94 10.90
CA PHE A 233 26.35 -43.91 10.29
C PHE A 233 27.48 -44.13 11.29
N ILE A 234 27.35 -43.65 12.54
CA ILE A 234 28.42 -43.76 13.53
C ILE A 234 28.39 -45.11 14.27
N CYS A 235 27.21 -45.60 14.65
CA CYS A 235 27.07 -46.82 15.46
C CYS A 235 26.93 -48.10 14.65
N ARG A 236 26.53 -48.02 13.36
CA ARG A 236 26.42 -49.22 12.51
C ARG A 236 27.71 -49.57 11.77
N GLY A 237 28.73 -48.71 11.85
CA GLY A 237 30.08 -48.99 11.33
C GLY A 237 31.02 -49.69 12.33
N LYS A 238 30.51 -50.08 13.51
CA LYS A 238 31.30 -50.75 14.55
C LYS A 238 30.52 -51.90 15.20
N ALA A 239 30.03 -52.81 14.35
CA ALA A 239 29.70 -54.19 14.68
C ALA A 239 30.18 -55.08 13.54
#